data_AF-A0A1M4ZPZ0-F1
#
_entry.id   AF-A0A1M4ZPZ0-F1
#
_cell.length_a   1.000
_cell.length_b   1.000
_cell.length_c   1.000
_cell.angle_alpha   90.00
_cell.angle_beta   90.00
_cell.angle_gamma   90.00
#
_symmetry.space_group_name_H-M   'P 1'
#
loop_
_entity.id
_entity.type
_entity.pdbx_description
1 polymer ?
#
loop_
_entity_poly.entity_id
_entity_poly.type
_entity_poly.pdbx_seq_one_letter_code
_entity_poly.pdbx_strand_id
1 'polypeptide(L)'
;MRKPFTILLYLLVIFFLIYWPYYMNLYEKEQIQEKNQVEEEFRGIITFWDFPHPSIKDPGGFEFIKKKIELFQYKYPGVVIDFEPLSYKDGYEKLINSSKDGSLPDILPVGADFYFISKDYLSPINKYVDEEFKKQYKEGVIDAISYKGNIYGMPLGIYTNVLFLNVDMFAEKEIQLPENGEWNYEEFVDSMTKLTYTEGKKDKKYFYGLGLSLAPDSYNLWGFLLLDGARAFDKERYSFFGPQAVSGVQKVLDLFNKYKVVNPVSLEGDREKLWQDFITTKNTAVLVEESYKITQLKNLQSKGKLFEFDVAMYPEGESGIPLTLSPKIYAYGIKKEKDEKKLEMEYKFIKFITEDQQKVIELGYVPVKKDKIIEDDKMKRIELAINYTNIIPQFGGWRKINNTVMAKIKEGIKNSKNAFDIIEEIKNSVSQLVQYK
;
A
#
# COMPACT_ATOMS: atom_id res chain seq x y z
N MET A 1 -30.23 -77.38 -10.63
CA MET A 1 -30.66 -76.03 -10.19
C MET A 1 -30.07 -74.88 -11.04
N ARG A 2 -30.04 -74.97 -12.38
CA ARG A 2 -29.46 -73.89 -13.23
C ARG A 2 -30.49 -72.98 -13.93
N LYS A 3 -31.73 -73.46 -14.14
CA LYS A 3 -32.78 -72.72 -14.87
C LYS A 3 -33.25 -71.40 -14.22
N PRO A 4 -33.46 -71.26 -12.90
CA PRO A 4 -33.96 -70.01 -12.33
C PRO A 4 -32.91 -68.89 -12.38
N PHE A 5 -31.63 -69.23 -12.23
CA PHE A 5 -30.53 -68.26 -12.32
C PHE A 5 -30.37 -67.72 -13.75
N THR A 6 -30.51 -68.57 -14.77
CA THR A 6 -30.45 -68.14 -16.17
C THR A 6 -31.61 -67.22 -16.53
N ILE A 7 -32.82 -67.49 -16.02
CA ILE A 7 -34.00 -66.64 -16.21
C ILE A 7 -33.81 -65.28 -15.53
N LEU A 8 -33.28 -65.25 -14.30
CA LEU A 8 -32.95 -64.00 -13.61
C LEU A 8 -31.92 -63.17 -14.40
N LEU A 9 -30.92 -63.81 -14.99
CA LEU A 9 -29.91 -63.15 -15.79
C LEU A 9 -30.52 -62.51 -17.06
N TYR A 10 -31.42 -63.22 -17.75
CA TYR A 10 -32.13 -62.68 -18.89
C TYR A 10 -33.02 -61.50 -18.51
N LEU A 11 -33.70 -61.55 -17.36
CA LEU A 11 -34.52 -60.44 -16.87
C LEU A 11 -33.68 -59.21 -16.52
N LEU A 12 -32.50 -59.39 -15.92
CA LEU A 12 -31.57 -58.29 -15.64
C LEU A 12 -31.03 -57.65 -16.94
N VAL A 13 -30.71 -58.47 -17.95
CA VAL A 13 -30.25 -57.96 -19.25
C VAL A 13 -31.37 -57.21 -19.97
N ILE A 14 -32.61 -57.74 -19.96
CA ILE A 14 -33.76 -57.06 -20.55
C ILE A 14 -34.05 -55.75 -19.80
N PHE A 15 -34.02 -55.76 -18.47
CA PHE A 15 -34.19 -54.55 -17.66
C PHE A 15 -33.10 -53.53 -17.98
N PHE A 16 -31.84 -53.93 -18.07
CA PHE A 16 -30.75 -53.05 -18.46
C PHE A 16 -30.95 -52.48 -19.87
N LEU A 17 -31.32 -53.31 -20.86
CA LEU A 17 -31.52 -52.86 -22.23
C LEU A 17 -32.71 -51.90 -22.39
N ILE A 18 -33.73 -51.99 -21.53
CA ILE A 18 -34.89 -51.08 -21.55
C ILE A 18 -34.62 -49.82 -20.71
N TYR A 19 -34.02 -49.99 -19.54
CA TYR A 19 -33.79 -48.90 -18.60
C TYR A 19 -32.60 -48.02 -19.00
N TRP A 20 -31.56 -48.60 -19.60
CA TRP A 20 -30.35 -47.87 -19.99
C TRP A 20 -30.61 -46.77 -21.02
N PRO A 21 -31.34 -46.98 -22.13
CA PRO A 21 -31.66 -45.91 -23.07
C PRO A 21 -32.53 -44.82 -22.45
N TYR A 22 -33.46 -45.19 -21.57
CA TYR A 22 -34.32 -44.24 -20.85
C TYR A 22 -33.51 -43.40 -19.85
N TYR A 23 -32.65 -44.05 -19.05
CA TYR A 23 -31.74 -43.40 -18.12
C TYR A 23 -30.75 -42.48 -18.86
N MET A 24 -30.17 -42.93 -19.96
CA MET A 24 -29.28 -42.11 -20.80
C MET A 24 -30.01 -40.90 -21.38
N ASN A 25 -31.27 -41.03 -21.81
CA ASN A 25 -32.06 -39.90 -22.30
C ASN A 25 -32.36 -38.87 -21.19
N LEU A 26 -32.65 -39.35 -19.97
CA LEU A 26 -32.83 -38.48 -18.81
C LEU A 26 -31.51 -37.79 -18.40
N TYR A 27 -30.41 -38.54 -18.36
CA TYR A 27 -29.07 -38.03 -18.04
C TYR A 27 -28.60 -37.00 -19.08
N GLU A 28 -28.84 -37.26 -20.37
CA GLU A 28 -28.51 -36.35 -21.46
C GLU A 28 -29.40 -35.09 -21.41
N LYS A 29 -30.68 -35.22 -21.06
CA LYS A 29 -31.57 -34.05 -20.83
C LYS A 29 -31.16 -33.24 -19.60
N GLU A 30 -30.76 -33.87 -18.51
CA GLU A 30 -30.20 -33.21 -17.32
C GLU A 30 -28.91 -32.48 -17.68
N GLN A 31 -27.99 -33.11 -18.41
CA GLN A 31 -26.77 -32.45 -18.88
C GLN A 31 -27.05 -31.30 -19.85
N ILE A 32 -28.04 -31.43 -20.74
CA ILE A 32 -28.47 -30.35 -21.65
C ILE A 32 -29.14 -29.21 -20.86
N GLN A 33 -29.92 -29.52 -19.82
CA GLN A 33 -30.49 -28.51 -18.92
C GLN A 33 -29.41 -27.80 -18.09
N GLU A 34 -28.43 -28.52 -17.54
CA GLU A 34 -27.26 -27.94 -16.87
C GLU A 34 -26.44 -27.06 -17.82
N LYS A 35 -26.20 -27.51 -19.06
CA LYS A 35 -25.50 -26.71 -20.09
C LYS A 35 -26.27 -25.44 -20.48
N ASN A 36 -27.60 -25.51 -20.51
CA ASN A 36 -28.47 -24.39 -20.83
C ASN A 36 -28.74 -23.47 -19.63
N GLN A 37 -28.40 -23.90 -18.41
CA GLN A 37 -28.46 -23.09 -17.19
C GLN A 37 -27.11 -22.47 -16.79
N VAL A 38 -26.07 -22.61 -17.61
CA VAL A 38 -24.87 -21.77 -17.46
C VAL A 38 -25.28 -20.35 -17.80
N GLU A 39 -25.61 -19.58 -16.77
CA GLU A 39 -25.82 -18.14 -16.85
C GLU A 39 -24.67 -17.56 -17.65
N GLU A 40 -24.99 -16.96 -18.81
CA GLU A 40 -23.97 -16.61 -19.81
C GLU A 40 -23.01 -15.58 -19.20
N GLU A 41 -21.84 -16.04 -18.74
CA GLU A 41 -20.82 -15.22 -18.11
C GLU A 41 -20.37 -14.11 -19.08
N PHE A 42 -20.04 -12.94 -18.54
CA PHE A 42 -19.57 -11.81 -19.34
C PHE A 42 -18.42 -12.21 -20.27
N ARG A 43 -18.51 -11.78 -21.53
CA ARG A 43 -17.44 -11.85 -22.52
C ARG A 43 -17.19 -10.46 -23.07
N GLY A 44 -15.94 -10.05 -23.14
CA GLY A 44 -15.56 -8.71 -23.56
C GLY A 44 -14.22 -8.26 -23.00
N ILE A 45 -13.96 -6.97 -23.12
CA ILE A 45 -12.74 -6.34 -22.64
C ILE A 45 -13.00 -5.70 -21.26
N ILE A 46 -12.08 -5.92 -20.33
CA ILE A 46 -12.00 -5.21 -19.04
C ILE A 46 -10.69 -4.43 -19.04
N THR A 47 -10.78 -3.11 -18.95
CA THR A 47 -9.60 -2.23 -18.89
C THR A 47 -9.08 -2.16 -17.46
N PHE A 48 -7.77 -2.39 -17.26
CA PHE A 48 -7.16 -2.43 -15.94
C PHE A 48 -5.88 -1.62 -15.92
N TRP A 49 -5.79 -0.63 -15.02
CA TRP A 49 -4.57 0.11 -14.78
C TRP A 49 -4.01 -0.23 -13.41
N ASP A 50 -2.69 -0.35 -13.29
CA ASP A 50 -2.04 -0.65 -12.01
C ASP A 50 -0.63 -0.07 -11.90
N PHE A 51 -0.18 0.18 -10.67
CA PHE A 51 1.21 0.53 -10.40
C PHE A 51 2.09 -0.72 -10.35
N PRO A 52 3.42 -0.60 -10.53
CA PRO A 52 4.29 -1.75 -10.36
C PRO A 52 4.30 -2.21 -8.89
N HIS A 53 4.44 -3.52 -8.70
CA HIS A 53 4.65 -4.20 -7.42
C HIS A 53 6.00 -4.93 -7.41
N PRO A 54 7.11 -4.22 -7.15
CA PRO A 54 8.45 -4.81 -7.20
C PRO A 54 8.61 -5.98 -6.23
N SER A 55 9.34 -7.00 -6.66
CA SER A 55 9.74 -8.13 -5.84
C SER A 55 11.22 -8.44 -6.03
N ILE A 56 11.75 -9.36 -5.21
CA ILE A 56 13.13 -9.85 -5.37
C ILE A 56 13.35 -10.47 -6.75
N LYS A 57 12.35 -11.11 -7.36
CA LYS A 57 12.49 -11.77 -8.66
C LYS A 57 12.08 -10.88 -9.84
N ASP A 58 11.34 -9.82 -9.58
CA ASP A 58 10.86 -8.87 -10.58
C ASP A 58 10.99 -7.43 -10.05
N PRO A 59 12.15 -6.78 -10.24
CA PRO A 59 12.33 -5.38 -9.86
C PRO A 59 11.44 -4.41 -10.65
N GLY A 60 10.96 -4.81 -11.83
CA GLY A 60 10.07 -4.00 -12.67
C GLY A 60 8.63 -3.97 -12.18
N GLY A 61 8.21 -5.01 -11.45
CA GLY A 61 7.00 -5.06 -10.64
C GLY A 61 5.70 -5.41 -11.36
N PHE A 62 5.73 -5.79 -12.63
CA PHE A 62 4.52 -6.12 -13.39
C PHE A 62 4.30 -7.62 -13.62
N GLU A 63 5.28 -8.48 -13.32
CA GLU A 63 5.17 -9.92 -13.55
C GLU A 63 4.10 -10.58 -12.66
N PHE A 64 3.90 -10.07 -11.44
CA PHE A 64 2.82 -10.54 -10.58
C PHE A 64 1.44 -10.36 -11.25
N ILE A 65 1.19 -9.13 -11.72
CA ILE A 65 -0.08 -8.76 -12.34
C ILE A 65 -0.27 -9.45 -13.69
N LYS A 66 0.75 -9.46 -14.56
CA LYS A 66 0.68 -10.14 -15.86
C LYS A 66 0.35 -11.62 -15.72
N LYS A 67 0.96 -12.32 -14.75
CA LYS A 67 0.64 -13.74 -14.49
C LYS A 67 -0.78 -13.93 -13.97
N LYS A 68 -1.29 -13.04 -13.11
CA LYS A 68 -2.69 -13.10 -12.67
C LYS A 68 -3.65 -12.87 -13.85
N ILE A 69 -3.33 -11.95 -14.74
CA ILE A 69 -4.09 -11.72 -15.98
C ILE A 69 -4.12 -12.97 -16.86
N GLU A 70 -2.95 -13.55 -17.18
CA GLU A 70 -2.85 -14.75 -18.01
C GLU A 70 -3.67 -15.91 -17.46
N LEU A 71 -3.54 -16.19 -16.15
CA LEU A 71 -4.28 -17.25 -15.48
C LEU A 71 -5.79 -16.98 -15.44
N PHE A 72 -6.19 -15.71 -15.28
CA PHE A 72 -7.59 -15.33 -15.24
C PHE A 72 -8.24 -15.48 -16.62
N GLN A 73 -7.60 -15.00 -17.69
CA GLN A 73 -8.10 -15.15 -19.06
C GLN A 73 -8.16 -16.62 -19.50
N TYR A 74 -7.21 -17.45 -19.04
CA TYR A 74 -7.28 -18.90 -19.25
C TYR A 74 -8.49 -19.53 -18.57
N LYS A 75 -8.81 -19.08 -17.34
CA LYS A 75 -9.96 -19.57 -16.57
C LYS A 75 -11.30 -19.10 -17.13
N TYR A 76 -11.36 -17.90 -17.71
CA TYR A 76 -12.58 -17.28 -18.24
C TYR A 76 -12.43 -16.97 -19.73
N PRO A 77 -12.55 -17.99 -20.61
CA PRO A 77 -12.40 -17.80 -22.05
C PRO A 77 -13.45 -16.82 -22.59
N GLY A 78 -12.99 -15.81 -23.33
CA GLY A 78 -13.81 -14.73 -23.86
C GLY A 78 -13.73 -13.42 -23.06
N VAL A 79 -13.03 -13.42 -21.92
CA VAL A 79 -12.64 -12.19 -21.22
C VAL A 79 -11.21 -11.82 -21.62
N VAL A 80 -11.01 -10.55 -22.00
CA VAL A 80 -9.70 -9.97 -22.29
C VAL A 80 -9.43 -8.85 -21.30
N ILE A 81 -8.31 -8.92 -20.59
CA ILE A 81 -7.86 -7.83 -19.72
C ILE A 81 -6.90 -6.94 -20.51
N ASP A 82 -7.33 -5.72 -20.80
CA ASP A 82 -6.50 -4.69 -21.42
C ASP A 82 -5.74 -3.94 -20.33
N PHE A 83 -4.49 -4.34 -20.11
CA PHE A 83 -3.67 -3.86 -19.01
C PHE A 83 -2.77 -2.69 -19.42
N GLU A 84 -2.90 -1.57 -18.71
CA GLU A 84 -2.01 -0.43 -18.86
C GLU A 84 -1.19 -0.17 -17.59
N PRO A 85 0.16 -0.26 -17.66
CA PRO A 85 1.01 0.04 -16.52
C PRO A 85 1.04 1.54 -16.20
N LEU A 86 0.87 1.88 -14.93
CA LEU A 86 1.06 3.24 -14.39
C LEU A 86 2.50 3.45 -13.93
N SER A 87 2.98 4.68 -14.02
CA SER A 87 4.27 5.07 -13.42
C SER A 87 4.05 5.78 -12.08
N TYR A 88 4.95 5.61 -11.12
CA TYR A 88 4.88 6.36 -9.85
C TYR A 88 5.00 7.88 -10.02
N LYS A 89 5.53 8.35 -11.15
CA LYS A 89 5.78 9.78 -11.39
C LYS A 89 4.52 10.53 -11.82
N ASP A 90 3.73 9.93 -12.70
CA ASP A 90 2.58 10.58 -13.37
C ASP A 90 1.29 9.75 -13.36
N GLY A 91 1.36 8.47 -12.99
CA GLY A 91 0.22 7.55 -13.07
C GLY A 91 -0.97 7.97 -12.20
N TYR A 92 -0.70 8.55 -11.03
CA TYR A 92 -1.76 9.07 -10.17
C TYR A 92 -2.40 10.34 -10.73
N GLU A 93 -1.62 11.26 -11.32
CA GLU A 93 -2.18 12.43 -12.01
C GLU A 93 -3.02 12.01 -13.22
N LYS A 94 -2.58 10.97 -13.93
CA LYS A 94 -3.35 10.35 -15.02
C LYS A 94 -4.70 9.86 -14.52
N LEU A 95 -4.75 9.08 -13.43
CA LEU A 95 -6.01 8.63 -12.83
C LEU A 95 -6.95 9.79 -12.45
N ILE A 96 -6.40 10.85 -11.84
CA ILE A 96 -7.18 12.04 -11.46
C ILE A 96 -7.73 12.77 -12.68
N ASN A 97 -6.98 12.88 -13.77
CA ASN A 97 -7.46 13.52 -14.99
C ASN A 97 -8.51 12.65 -15.69
N SER A 98 -8.27 11.34 -15.79
CA SER A 98 -9.23 10.37 -16.34
C SER A 98 -10.54 10.31 -15.55
N SER A 99 -10.53 10.56 -14.24
CA SER A 99 -11.78 10.67 -13.47
C SER A 99 -12.61 11.90 -13.79
N LYS A 100 -11.99 12.98 -14.28
CA LYS A 100 -12.68 14.24 -14.59
C LYS A 100 -13.26 14.23 -16.00
N ASP A 101 -12.58 13.59 -16.95
CA ASP A 101 -13.03 13.50 -18.35
C ASP A 101 -13.89 12.25 -18.63
N GLY A 102 -14.01 11.33 -17.68
CA GLY A 102 -14.82 10.12 -17.79
C GLY A 102 -14.12 8.94 -18.44
N SER A 103 -12.79 9.00 -18.63
CA SER A 103 -11.97 7.97 -19.28
C SER A 103 -11.29 6.98 -18.31
N LEU A 104 -11.78 6.85 -17.06
CA LEU A 104 -11.22 5.88 -16.12
C LEU A 104 -11.26 4.44 -16.68
N PRO A 105 -10.24 3.62 -16.38
CA PRO A 105 -10.30 2.19 -16.65
C PRO A 105 -11.44 1.57 -15.84
N ASP A 106 -11.83 0.35 -16.19
CA ASP A 106 -12.83 -0.41 -15.45
C ASP A 106 -12.34 -0.78 -14.06
N ILE A 107 -11.06 -1.13 -13.94
CA ILE A 107 -10.40 -1.43 -12.67
C ILE A 107 -9.20 -0.52 -12.49
N LEU A 108 -9.07 0.03 -11.29
CA LEU A 108 -8.00 0.93 -10.90
C LEU A 108 -7.56 0.66 -9.45
N PRO A 109 -6.32 0.99 -9.08
CA PRO A 109 -5.93 1.00 -7.69
C PRO A 109 -6.73 2.04 -6.91
N VAL A 110 -7.20 1.63 -5.74
CA VAL A 110 -7.89 2.46 -4.76
C VAL A 110 -7.24 2.21 -3.41
N GLY A 111 -7.14 3.21 -2.56
CA GLY A 111 -6.32 3.08 -1.36
C GLY A 111 -4.91 3.62 -1.59
N ALA A 112 -4.84 4.93 -1.45
CA ALA A 112 -3.73 5.71 -0.91
C ALA A 112 -4.22 7.14 -0.65
N ASP A 113 -5.31 7.51 -1.32
CA ASP A 113 -6.07 8.71 -1.17
C ASP A 113 -7.57 8.35 -1.31
N PHE A 114 -8.37 8.80 -0.37
CA PHE A 114 -9.81 8.54 -0.33
C PHE A 114 -10.61 9.22 -1.48
N TYR A 115 -9.93 9.73 -2.50
CA TYR A 115 -10.50 10.58 -3.53
C TYR A 115 -11.59 9.86 -4.34
N PHE A 116 -11.26 8.72 -4.96
CA PHE A 116 -12.19 8.03 -5.85
C PHE A 116 -13.44 7.51 -5.13
N ILE A 117 -13.27 7.04 -3.89
CA ILE A 117 -14.34 6.60 -3.01
C ILE A 117 -15.26 7.79 -2.65
N SER A 118 -14.69 8.89 -2.16
CA SER A 118 -15.48 10.06 -1.73
C SER A 118 -16.16 10.81 -2.88
N LYS A 119 -15.63 10.70 -4.10
CA LYS A 119 -16.15 11.35 -5.30
C LYS A 119 -17.17 10.52 -6.08
N ASP A 120 -17.53 9.34 -5.57
CA ASP A 120 -18.58 8.51 -6.14
C ASP A 120 -18.25 8.07 -7.58
N TYR A 121 -16.99 7.71 -7.82
CA TYR A 121 -16.50 7.16 -9.10
C TYR A 121 -16.56 5.63 -9.16
N LEU A 122 -16.77 4.96 -8.02
CA LEU A 122 -16.60 3.53 -7.87
C LEU A 122 -17.92 2.80 -7.61
N SER A 123 -18.02 1.57 -8.10
CA SER A 123 -19.12 0.64 -7.81
C SER A 123 -18.95 0.05 -6.41
N PRO A 124 -20.00 0.02 -5.58
CA PRO A 124 -19.96 -0.72 -4.33
C PRO A 124 -19.96 -2.22 -4.61
N ILE A 125 -19.17 -2.99 -3.87
CA ILE A 125 -19.04 -4.44 -4.02
C ILE A 125 -19.78 -5.23 -2.93
N ASN A 126 -20.60 -4.56 -2.11
CA ASN A 126 -21.31 -5.14 -0.96
C ASN A 126 -22.01 -6.47 -1.29
N LYS A 127 -22.59 -6.61 -2.49
CA LYS A 127 -23.30 -7.84 -2.91
C LYS A 127 -22.41 -9.08 -2.98
N TYR A 128 -21.08 -8.91 -3.03
CA TYR A 128 -20.12 -10.00 -3.16
C TYR A 128 -19.30 -10.26 -1.88
N VAL A 129 -19.52 -9.46 -0.83
CA VAL A 129 -18.72 -9.51 0.41
C VAL A 129 -19.64 -9.68 1.61
N ASP A 130 -19.70 -10.91 2.12
CA ASP A 130 -20.48 -11.25 3.32
C ASP A 130 -19.68 -11.03 4.61
N GLU A 131 -20.31 -11.28 5.76
CA GLU A 131 -19.67 -11.12 7.07
C GLU A 131 -18.52 -12.12 7.29
N GLU A 132 -18.62 -13.33 6.76
CA GLU A 132 -17.55 -14.33 6.85
C GLU A 132 -16.32 -13.90 6.07
N PHE A 133 -16.52 -13.33 4.88
CA PHE A 133 -15.48 -12.70 4.09
C PHE A 133 -14.78 -11.59 4.87
N LYS A 134 -15.54 -10.66 5.48
CA LYS A 134 -14.97 -9.55 6.27
C LYS A 134 -14.15 -10.03 7.46
N LYS A 135 -14.59 -11.10 8.16
CA LYS A 135 -13.89 -11.65 9.33
C LYS A 135 -12.47 -12.16 9.03
N GLN A 136 -12.20 -12.55 7.78
CA GLN A 136 -10.88 -13.01 7.34
C GLN A 136 -9.81 -11.91 7.41
N TYR A 137 -10.22 -10.64 7.32
CA TYR A 137 -9.32 -9.49 7.25
C TYR A 137 -8.90 -8.98 8.62
N LYS A 138 -7.69 -8.43 8.70
CA LYS A 138 -7.16 -7.71 9.86
C LYS A 138 -8.04 -6.48 10.17
N GLU A 139 -8.00 -6.05 11.42
CA GLU A 139 -8.81 -4.91 11.90
C GLU A 139 -8.52 -3.63 11.09
N GLY A 140 -9.57 -2.86 10.80
CA GLY A 140 -9.49 -1.60 10.05
C GLY A 140 -9.22 -1.72 8.55
N VAL A 141 -8.88 -2.91 8.02
CA VAL A 141 -8.58 -3.08 6.58
C VAL A 141 -9.81 -2.83 5.71
N ILE A 142 -10.95 -3.43 6.05
CA ILE A 142 -12.19 -3.24 5.29
C ILE A 142 -12.73 -1.81 5.49
N ASP A 143 -12.57 -1.25 6.69
CA ASP A 143 -12.98 0.13 6.98
C ASP A 143 -12.18 1.15 6.15
N ALA A 144 -10.90 0.87 5.88
CA ALA A 144 -10.02 1.72 5.06
C ALA A 144 -10.55 1.96 3.64
N ILE A 145 -11.30 0.99 3.11
CA ILE A 145 -11.86 0.97 1.74
C ILE A 145 -13.39 1.06 1.75
N SER A 146 -13.98 1.40 2.89
CA SER A 146 -15.41 1.59 3.06
C SER A 146 -15.78 3.06 3.19
N TYR A 147 -16.97 3.43 2.72
CA TYR A 147 -17.53 4.75 2.94
C TYR A 147 -19.06 4.68 3.00
N LYS A 148 -19.66 5.38 3.96
CA LYS A 148 -21.12 5.45 4.12
C LYS A 148 -21.82 4.07 4.09
N GLY A 149 -21.21 3.06 4.70
CA GLY A 149 -21.73 1.69 4.78
C GLY A 149 -21.47 0.80 3.55
N ASN A 150 -20.84 1.34 2.51
CA ASN A 150 -20.49 0.59 1.30
C ASN A 150 -18.99 0.27 1.24
N ILE A 151 -18.65 -0.88 0.67
CA ILE A 151 -17.26 -1.32 0.42
C ILE A 151 -16.96 -1.06 -1.05
N TYR A 152 -15.88 -0.33 -1.32
CA TYR A 152 -15.55 0.16 -2.67
C TYR A 152 -14.29 -0.44 -3.27
N GLY A 153 -13.67 -1.41 -2.61
CA GLY A 153 -12.49 -2.07 -3.14
C GLY A 153 -12.17 -3.40 -2.50
N MET A 154 -11.15 -4.05 -3.07
CA MET A 154 -10.60 -5.31 -2.64
C MET A 154 -9.14 -5.11 -2.24
N PRO A 155 -8.76 -5.32 -0.96
CA PRO A 155 -7.44 -4.97 -0.47
C PRO A 155 -6.40 -6.03 -0.88
N LEU A 156 -5.29 -5.57 -1.45
CA LEU A 156 -4.16 -6.40 -1.83
C LEU A 156 -3.21 -6.62 -0.65
N GLY A 157 -2.76 -5.51 -0.03
CA GLY A 157 -1.68 -5.53 0.96
C GLY A 157 -1.62 -4.24 1.78
N ILE A 158 -0.94 -4.32 2.92
CA ILE A 158 -0.73 -3.21 3.85
C ILE A 158 0.73 -2.76 3.77
N TYR A 159 0.98 -1.45 3.81
CA TYR A 159 2.32 -0.87 3.89
C TYR A 159 2.30 0.40 4.74
N THR A 160 3.43 0.78 5.31
CA THR A 160 3.63 2.07 5.97
C THR A 160 4.99 2.67 5.65
N ASN A 161 5.27 3.88 6.13
CA ASN A 161 6.62 4.45 6.10
C ASN A 161 7.43 3.86 7.26
N VAL A 162 8.65 3.44 6.97
CA VAL A 162 9.62 2.91 7.94
C VAL A 162 10.99 3.53 7.69
N LEU A 163 11.92 3.31 8.61
CA LEU A 163 13.30 3.74 8.48
C LEU A 163 14.13 2.54 8.02
N PHE A 164 14.74 2.64 6.83
CA PHE A 164 15.75 1.69 6.37
C PHE A 164 17.13 2.16 6.84
N LEU A 165 17.85 1.29 7.55
CA LEU A 165 19.14 1.59 8.17
C LEU A 165 20.26 0.91 7.37
N ASN A 166 21.34 1.63 7.07
CA ASN A 166 22.59 1.06 6.59
C ASN A 166 23.41 0.56 7.78
N VAL A 167 23.38 -0.74 8.06
CA VAL A 167 24.00 -1.34 9.25
C VAL A 167 25.52 -1.17 9.25
N ASP A 168 26.14 -1.21 8.06
CA ASP A 168 27.59 -1.03 7.93
C ASP A 168 28.01 0.36 8.45
N MET A 169 27.25 1.42 8.13
CA MET A 169 27.54 2.77 8.63
C MET A 169 27.36 2.91 10.15
N PHE A 170 26.39 2.21 10.73
CA PHE A 170 26.22 2.16 12.19
C PHE A 170 27.42 1.46 12.84
N ALA A 171 27.83 0.31 12.30
CA ALA A 171 28.97 -0.46 12.80
C ALA A 171 30.29 0.32 12.70
N GLU A 172 30.54 1.02 11.59
CA GLU A 172 31.73 1.87 11.39
C GLU A 172 31.84 3.02 12.41
N LYS A 173 30.71 3.48 12.95
CA LYS A 173 30.66 4.52 13.99
C LYS A 173 30.48 3.97 15.40
N GLU A 174 30.53 2.64 15.56
CA GLU A 174 30.33 1.96 16.84
C GLU A 174 28.98 2.31 17.49
N ILE A 175 27.95 2.53 16.66
CA ILE A 175 26.59 2.86 17.10
C ILE A 175 25.77 1.56 17.11
N GLN A 176 25.09 1.31 18.23
CA GLN A 176 24.17 0.18 18.33
C GLN A 176 22.90 0.46 17.52
N LEU A 177 22.41 -0.56 16.82
CA LEU A 177 21.10 -0.51 16.19
C LEU A 177 20.00 -0.46 17.28
N PRO A 178 18.87 0.19 16.99
CA PRO A 178 17.72 0.17 17.89
C PRO A 178 17.24 -1.26 18.13
N GLU A 179 17.10 -1.66 19.39
CA GLU A 179 16.57 -2.98 19.73
C GLU A 179 15.15 -3.10 19.20
N ASN A 180 14.84 -4.20 18.50
CA ASN A 180 13.56 -4.42 17.81
C ASN A 180 13.14 -3.32 16.79
N GLY A 181 14.04 -2.41 16.43
CA GLY A 181 13.70 -1.26 15.61
C GLY A 181 13.01 -0.13 16.38
N GLU A 182 13.11 -0.11 17.70
CA GLU A 182 12.54 0.89 18.61
C GLU A 182 13.65 1.75 19.23
N TRP A 183 13.40 3.06 19.30
CA TRP A 183 14.30 4.06 19.89
C TRP A 183 13.51 5.31 20.27
N ASN A 184 13.97 6.00 21.31
CA ASN A 184 13.43 7.33 21.62
C ASN A 184 14.08 8.41 20.73
N TYR A 185 13.50 9.60 20.76
CA TYR A 185 13.95 10.74 19.98
C TYR A 185 15.40 11.14 20.27
N GLU A 186 15.83 11.09 21.53
CA GLU A 186 17.18 11.45 21.95
C GLU A 186 18.24 10.47 21.40
N GLU A 187 17.98 9.16 21.50
CA GLU A 187 18.81 8.09 20.92
C GLU A 187 18.91 8.21 19.40
N PHE A 188 17.77 8.48 18.76
CA PHE A 188 17.72 8.72 17.32
C PHE A 188 18.58 9.92 16.93
N VAL A 189 18.42 11.07 17.60
CA VAL A 189 19.20 12.28 17.30
C VAL A 189 20.69 12.08 17.53
N ASP A 190 21.10 11.42 18.62
CA ASP A 190 22.51 11.11 18.89
C ASP A 190 23.11 10.24 17.78
N SER A 191 22.40 9.18 17.40
CA SER A 191 22.81 8.30 16.30
C SER A 191 22.93 9.07 14.98
N MET A 192 21.92 9.85 14.61
CA MET A 192 21.91 10.59 13.35
C MET A 192 23.03 11.66 13.31
N THR A 193 23.33 12.26 14.46
CA THR A 193 24.42 13.24 14.58
C THR A 193 25.78 12.59 14.37
N LYS A 194 26.03 11.43 14.98
CA LYS A 194 27.29 10.66 14.79
C LYS A 194 27.46 10.14 13.36
N LEU A 195 26.34 9.82 12.69
CA LEU A 195 26.30 9.39 11.29
C LEU A 195 26.39 10.55 10.28
N THR A 196 26.38 11.80 10.76
CA THR A 196 26.53 12.98 9.92
C THR A 196 27.96 13.52 10.02
N TYR A 197 28.72 13.42 8.93
CA TYR A 197 30.12 13.82 8.92
C TYR A 197 30.59 14.19 7.51
N THR A 198 31.80 14.75 7.42
CA THR A 198 32.44 15.05 6.15
C THR A 198 33.78 14.34 6.08
N GLU A 199 34.04 13.65 4.97
CA GLU A 199 35.33 13.03 4.70
C GLU A 199 36.04 13.73 3.54
N GLY A 200 37.37 13.59 3.49
CA GLY A 200 38.19 14.16 2.43
C GLY A 200 38.60 15.61 2.70
N LYS A 201 39.86 15.94 2.38
CA LYS A 201 40.42 17.29 2.56
C LYS A 201 40.20 18.20 1.34
N LYS A 202 40.34 17.64 0.13
CA LYS A 202 40.17 18.38 -1.14
C LYS A 202 38.82 18.07 -1.78
N ASP A 203 38.51 16.79 -1.97
CA ASP A 203 37.22 16.32 -2.47
C ASP A 203 36.32 15.95 -1.29
N LYS A 204 35.68 16.97 -0.69
CA LYS A 204 34.79 16.76 0.46
C LYS A 204 33.60 15.90 0.06
N LYS A 205 33.45 14.75 0.71
CA LYS A 205 32.26 13.90 0.67
C LYS A 205 31.44 14.14 1.92
N TYR A 206 30.16 14.43 1.74
CA TYR A 206 29.23 14.69 2.83
C TYR A 206 28.38 13.45 3.08
N PHE A 207 28.33 13.02 4.33
CA PHE A 207 27.51 11.93 4.83
C PHE A 207 26.45 12.50 5.77
N TYR A 208 25.23 11.98 5.67
CA TYR A 208 24.07 12.44 6.41
C TYR A 208 23.44 11.29 7.18
N GLY A 209 23.00 11.57 8.40
CA GLY A 209 22.29 10.59 9.22
C GLY A 209 20.96 10.19 8.60
N LEU A 210 20.19 11.15 8.07
CA LEU A 210 18.79 10.95 7.69
C LEU A 210 18.48 11.45 6.28
N GLY A 211 17.73 10.67 5.50
CA GLY A 211 17.08 11.10 4.27
C GLY A 211 15.57 10.89 4.37
N LEU A 212 14.78 11.87 3.95
CA LEU A 212 13.32 11.76 3.88
C LEU A 212 12.76 12.70 2.82
N SER A 213 11.72 12.31 2.09
CA SER A 213 11.16 13.20 1.08
C SER A 213 10.13 14.18 1.65
N LEU A 214 10.29 15.48 1.35
CA LEU A 214 9.27 16.52 1.54
C LEU A 214 8.58 16.88 0.20
N ALA A 215 8.55 15.94 -0.76
CA ALA A 215 7.78 16.10 -1.99
C ALA A 215 6.27 16.22 -1.69
N PRO A 216 5.47 16.83 -2.59
CA PRO A 216 4.02 16.69 -2.57
C PRO A 216 3.62 15.22 -2.46
N ASP A 217 2.52 14.95 -1.75
CA ASP A 217 1.94 13.63 -1.50
C ASP A 217 2.82 12.67 -0.66
N SER A 218 3.99 13.13 -0.20
CA SER A 218 4.81 12.40 0.77
C SER A 218 4.17 12.40 2.16
N TYR A 219 4.34 11.27 2.85
CA TYR A 219 3.96 11.10 4.26
C TYR A 219 5.17 10.87 5.18
N ASN A 220 6.39 10.92 4.64
CA ASN A 220 7.64 10.63 5.37
C ASN A 220 7.92 11.55 6.58
N LEU A 221 7.28 12.72 6.63
CA LEU A 221 7.50 13.66 7.73
C LEU A 221 6.57 13.40 8.93
N TRP A 222 5.42 12.74 8.72
CA TRP A 222 4.37 12.66 9.74
C TRP A 222 4.81 11.92 11.00
N GLY A 223 5.66 10.91 10.90
CA GLY A 223 6.16 10.25 12.10
C GLY A 223 6.91 11.20 13.03
N PHE A 224 7.67 12.16 12.47
CA PHE A 224 8.35 13.17 13.26
C PHE A 224 7.41 14.28 13.77
N LEU A 225 6.36 14.60 13.02
CA LEU A 225 5.39 15.62 13.42
C LEU A 225 4.49 15.14 14.56
N LEU A 226 4.27 13.84 14.67
CA LEU A 226 3.35 13.24 15.64
C LEU A 226 4.04 12.66 16.88
N LEU A 227 5.39 12.65 16.93
CA LEU A 227 6.17 11.98 17.98
C LEU A 227 5.82 12.45 19.42
N ASP A 228 5.40 13.71 19.59
CA ASP A 228 4.97 14.29 20.90
C ASP A 228 3.45 14.28 21.10
N GLY A 229 2.71 13.46 20.35
CA GLY A 229 1.28 13.26 20.54
C GLY A 229 0.41 14.31 19.85
N ALA A 230 0.95 15.04 18.88
CA ALA A 230 0.13 15.85 17.98
C ALA A 230 -0.84 14.94 17.21
N ARG A 231 -1.98 15.49 16.78
CA ARG A 231 -2.96 14.76 15.97
C ARG A 231 -3.09 15.42 14.62
N ALA A 232 -2.93 14.65 13.54
CA ALA A 232 -3.20 15.13 12.19
C ALA A 232 -4.68 15.56 12.03
N PHE A 233 -5.58 14.85 12.70
CA PHE A 233 -7.03 15.02 12.60
C PHE A 233 -7.76 14.53 13.87
N ASP A 234 -9.00 14.98 14.03
CA ASP A 234 -9.97 14.54 15.05
C ASP A 234 -11.38 14.57 14.46
N LYS A 235 -12.15 13.47 14.56
CA LYS A 235 -13.53 13.34 14.05
C LYS A 235 -13.74 13.96 12.66
N GLU A 236 -12.93 13.54 11.68
CA GLU A 236 -12.93 14.01 10.29
C GLU A 236 -12.58 15.50 10.09
N ARG A 237 -11.96 16.15 11.09
CA ARG A 237 -11.50 17.53 10.99
C ARG A 237 -10.00 17.60 11.16
N TYR A 238 -9.37 18.52 10.44
CA TYR A 238 -7.97 18.84 10.65
C TYR A 238 -7.71 19.25 12.10
N SER A 239 -6.68 18.68 12.74
CA SER A 239 -6.37 18.91 14.17
C SER A 239 -4.90 19.19 14.44
N PHE A 240 -4.08 19.38 13.40
CA PHE A 240 -2.63 19.57 13.57
C PHE A 240 -2.30 21.03 13.90
N PHE A 241 -2.47 21.37 15.17
CA PHE A 241 -2.16 22.66 15.78
C PHE A 241 -2.00 22.50 17.31
N GLY A 242 -1.58 23.57 17.98
CA GLY A 242 -1.37 23.56 19.44
C GLY A 242 0.03 23.11 19.87
N PRO A 243 0.28 23.00 21.19
CA PRO A 243 1.63 22.82 21.74
C PRO A 243 2.36 21.58 21.21
N GLN A 244 1.66 20.45 21.10
CA GLN A 244 2.25 19.20 20.61
C GLN A 244 2.66 19.31 19.13
N ALA A 245 1.83 19.99 18.30
CA ALA A 245 2.17 20.21 16.89
C ALA A 245 3.35 21.17 16.74
N VAL A 246 3.43 22.21 17.59
CA VAL A 246 4.58 23.12 17.65
C VAL A 246 5.83 22.34 18.06
N SER A 247 5.74 21.43 19.03
CA SER A 247 6.88 20.58 19.44
C SER A 247 7.38 19.68 18.30
N GLY A 248 6.46 18.98 17.62
CA GLY A 248 6.81 18.15 16.47
C GLY A 248 7.47 18.94 15.34
N VAL A 249 6.94 20.14 15.00
CA VAL A 249 7.57 21.03 14.02
C VAL A 249 8.94 21.51 14.51
N GLN A 250 9.09 21.87 15.79
CA GLN A 250 10.37 22.29 16.33
C GLN A 250 11.43 21.19 16.24
N LYS A 251 11.07 19.94 16.54
CA LYS A 251 11.97 18.79 16.39
C LYS A 251 12.39 18.57 14.94
N VAL A 252 11.46 18.71 13.98
CA VAL A 252 11.81 18.71 12.56
C VAL A 252 12.79 19.84 12.23
N LEU A 253 12.51 21.08 12.65
CA LEU A 253 13.43 22.21 12.43
C LEU A 253 14.81 21.94 13.03
N ASP A 254 14.88 21.35 14.20
CA ASP A 254 16.12 20.99 14.87
C ASP A 254 16.92 19.95 14.06
N LEU A 255 16.28 18.90 13.52
CA LEU A 255 16.93 17.91 12.65
C LEU A 255 17.59 18.57 11.43
N PHE A 256 16.91 19.52 10.78
CA PHE A 256 17.42 20.21 9.60
C PHE A 256 18.47 21.30 9.92
N ASN A 257 18.22 22.14 10.93
CA ASN A 257 18.94 23.40 11.11
C ASN A 257 19.95 23.36 12.27
N LYS A 258 19.58 22.70 13.38
CA LYS A 258 20.42 22.63 14.59
C LYS A 258 21.41 21.47 14.50
N TYR A 259 20.91 20.25 14.29
CA TYR A 259 21.73 19.04 14.18
C TYR A 259 22.27 18.84 12.77
N LYS A 260 21.58 19.37 11.74
CA LYS A 260 21.98 19.31 10.33
C LYS A 260 22.21 17.88 9.83
N VAL A 261 21.42 16.94 10.35
CA VAL A 261 21.57 15.51 10.06
C VAL A 261 20.84 15.07 8.80
N VAL A 262 19.99 15.93 8.26
CA VAL A 262 19.14 15.61 7.11
C VAL A 262 19.86 15.89 5.80
N ASN A 263 19.89 14.90 4.90
CA ASN A 263 20.38 15.04 3.53
C ASN A 263 19.61 16.18 2.83
N PRO A 264 20.29 17.22 2.30
CA PRO A 264 19.66 18.37 1.65
C PRO A 264 18.70 18.03 0.50
N VAL A 265 18.88 16.88 -0.17
CA VAL A 265 17.96 16.37 -1.20
C VAL A 265 16.54 16.19 -0.67
N SER A 266 16.41 15.96 0.64
CA SER A 266 15.11 15.94 1.34
C SER A 266 14.28 17.20 1.09
N LEU A 267 14.92 18.38 1.05
CA LEU A 267 14.27 19.64 0.74
C LEU A 267 14.01 19.83 -0.76
N GLU A 268 14.74 19.17 -1.64
CA GLU A 268 14.44 19.15 -3.08
C GLU A 268 13.15 18.33 -3.31
N GLY A 269 12.97 17.26 -2.53
CA GLY A 269 11.87 16.31 -2.67
C GLY A 269 12.16 15.24 -3.72
N ASP A 270 13.41 15.12 -4.17
CA ASP A 270 13.82 14.11 -5.15
C ASP A 270 13.97 12.74 -4.48
N ARG A 271 12.87 11.97 -4.46
CA ARG A 271 12.84 10.61 -3.89
C ARG A 271 13.82 9.68 -4.59
N GLU A 272 13.99 9.79 -5.91
CA GLU A 272 14.90 8.91 -6.64
C GLU A 272 16.34 9.20 -6.26
N LYS A 273 16.72 10.49 -6.19
CA LYS A 273 18.05 10.87 -5.73
C LYS A 273 18.31 10.46 -4.28
N LEU A 274 17.34 10.63 -3.36
CA LEU A 274 17.45 10.12 -1.98
C LEU A 274 17.65 8.61 -1.94
N TRP A 275 16.92 7.87 -2.78
CA TRP A 275 17.08 6.43 -2.91
C TRP A 275 18.49 6.08 -3.37
N GLN A 276 19.01 6.73 -4.42
CA GLN A 276 20.37 6.51 -4.90
C GLN A 276 21.45 6.91 -3.89
N ASP A 277 21.24 8.00 -3.15
CA ASP A 277 22.10 8.46 -2.07
C ASP A 277 22.21 7.40 -0.95
N PHE A 278 21.11 6.69 -0.68
CA PHE A 278 21.09 5.55 0.22
C PHE A 278 21.76 4.31 -0.39
N ILE A 279 21.28 3.78 -1.51
CA ILE A 279 21.69 2.44 -2.01
C ILE A 279 23.02 2.43 -2.78
N THR A 280 23.35 3.49 -3.50
CA THR A 280 24.46 3.53 -4.47
C THR A 280 25.59 4.42 -3.96
N THR A 281 25.30 5.68 -3.64
CA THR A 281 26.30 6.62 -3.12
C THR A 281 26.73 6.26 -1.70
N LYS A 282 25.83 5.63 -0.93
CA LYS A 282 26.03 5.25 0.48
C LYS A 282 26.43 6.44 1.36
N ASN A 283 25.85 7.61 1.09
CA ASN A 283 26.11 8.83 1.85
C ASN A 283 24.95 9.24 2.76
N THR A 284 23.89 8.43 2.81
CA THR A 284 22.76 8.59 3.73
C THR A 284 22.64 7.33 4.57
N ALA A 285 22.72 7.45 5.90
CA ALA A 285 22.76 6.30 6.80
C ALA A 285 21.38 5.69 7.06
N VAL A 286 20.35 6.54 7.17
CA VAL A 286 18.96 6.13 7.39
C VAL A 286 18.07 6.80 6.36
N LEU A 287 17.26 6.02 5.66
CA LEU A 287 16.27 6.52 4.69
C LEU A 287 14.85 6.19 5.16
N VAL A 288 14.02 7.23 5.29
CA VAL A 288 12.58 7.08 5.50
C VAL A 288 11.91 6.82 4.16
N GLU A 289 11.21 5.70 4.04
CA GLU A 289 10.59 5.30 2.78
C GLU A 289 9.45 4.28 3.00
N GLU A 290 8.63 4.04 1.98
CA GLU A 290 7.52 3.10 2.04
C GLU A 290 8.04 1.66 2.15
N SER A 291 7.58 0.94 3.17
CA SER A 291 8.03 -0.40 3.55
C SER A 291 8.05 -1.43 2.43
N TYR A 292 7.16 -1.35 1.42
CA TYR A 292 7.20 -2.29 0.28
C TYR A 292 8.52 -2.21 -0.52
N LYS A 293 9.26 -1.10 -0.43
CA LYS A 293 10.59 -0.93 -1.02
C LYS A 293 11.65 -1.88 -0.44
N ILE A 294 11.34 -2.56 0.67
CA ILE A 294 12.20 -3.62 1.23
C ILE A 294 12.55 -4.69 0.19
N THR A 295 11.65 -4.99 -0.76
CA THR A 295 11.94 -5.99 -1.81
C THR A 295 13.04 -5.54 -2.76
N GLN A 296 13.14 -4.24 -3.03
CA GLN A 296 14.21 -3.67 -3.85
C GLN A 296 15.56 -3.76 -3.11
N LEU A 297 15.57 -3.50 -1.79
CA LEU A 297 16.76 -3.68 -0.97
C LEU A 297 17.20 -5.15 -0.92
N LYS A 298 16.27 -6.07 -0.64
CA LYS A 298 16.54 -7.52 -0.66
C LYS A 298 17.00 -8.00 -2.04
N ASN A 299 16.46 -7.46 -3.13
CA ASN A 299 16.95 -7.76 -4.48
C ASN A 299 18.42 -7.39 -4.64
N LEU A 300 18.79 -6.16 -4.27
CA LEU A 300 20.17 -5.68 -4.38
C LEU A 300 21.11 -6.48 -3.47
N GLN A 301 20.68 -6.77 -2.23
CA GLN A 301 21.42 -7.60 -1.28
C GLN A 301 21.65 -9.02 -1.83
N SER A 302 20.62 -9.66 -2.40
CA SER A 302 20.74 -11.00 -3.00
C SER A 302 21.73 -11.07 -4.18
N LYS A 303 22.07 -9.92 -4.77
CA LYS A 303 23.04 -9.77 -5.86
C LYS A 303 24.42 -9.30 -5.38
N GLY A 304 24.63 -9.16 -4.06
CA GLY A 304 25.84 -8.59 -3.49
C GLY A 304 26.08 -7.12 -3.84
N LYS A 305 25.00 -6.37 -4.15
CA LYS A 305 25.05 -4.97 -4.57
C LYS A 305 24.57 -3.98 -3.51
N LEU A 306 24.21 -4.46 -2.32
CA LEU A 306 23.79 -3.64 -1.19
C LEU A 306 24.62 -4.00 0.05
N PHE A 307 24.75 -3.05 0.96
CA PHE A 307 25.20 -3.27 2.33
C PHE A 307 24.20 -4.12 3.13
N GLU A 308 24.61 -4.56 4.32
CA GLU A 308 23.67 -5.10 5.29
C GLU A 308 22.75 -3.98 5.78
N PHE A 309 21.43 -4.21 5.71
CA PHE A 309 20.45 -3.21 6.11
C PHE A 309 19.52 -3.74 7.19
N ASP A 310 18.87 -2.83 7.90
CA ASP A 310 17.78 -3.16 8.82
C ASP A 310 16.59 -2.21 8.72
N VAL A 311 15.51 -2.53 9.44
CA VAL A 311 14.29 -1.74 9.49
C VAL A 311 14.00 -1.30 10.93
N ALA A 312 13.71 -0.01 11.09
CA ALA A 312 13.26 0.57 12.34
C ALA A 312 11.97 1.38 12.15
N MET A 313 11.29 1.65 13.26
CA MET A 313 10.15 2.57 13.31
C MET A 313 10.65 4.02 13.48
N TYR A 314 9.72 4.97 13.34
CA TYR A 314 10.00 6.35 13.73
C TYR A 314 10.35 6.40 15.22
N PRO A 315 11.15 7.38 15.66
CA PRO A 315 11.45 7.53 17.07
C PRO A 315 10.22 7.93 17.89
N GLU A 316 10.17 7.44 19.11
CA GLU A 316 9.16 7.82 20.11
C GLU A 316 9.57 9.12 20.81
N GLY A 317 8.61 10.04 20.98
CA GLY A 317 8.77 11.20 21.85
C GLY A 317 7.81 11.14 23.03
N GLU A 318 7.22 12.28 23.39
CA GLU A 318 6.31 12.37 24.54
C GLU A 318 5.02 11.53 24.38
N SER A 319 4.66 11.13 23.16
CA SER A 319 3.54 10.20 22.95
C SER A 319 3.80 8.79 23.49
N GLY A 320 5.07 8.39 23.64
CA GLY A 320 5.47 7.05 24.07
C GLY A 320 5.16 5.93 23.07
N ILE A 321 4.85 6.27 21.81
CA ILE A 321 4.62 5.32 20.72
C ILE A 321 5.06 5.94 19.36
N PRO A 322 5.47 5.14 18.37
CA PRO A 322 6.05 5.65 17.12
C PRO A 322 4.97 6.00 16.09
N LEU A 323 4.05 6.90 16.46
CA LEU A 323 2.90 7.27 15.63
C LEU A 323 3.32 7.86 14.29
N THR A 324 2.73 7.35 13.20
CA THR A 324 2.88 7.93 11.87
C THR A 324 1.57 7.95 11.10
N LEU A 325 1.57 8.54 9.90
CA LEU A 325 0.43 8.59 8.99
C LEU A 325 0.81 7.97 7.65
N SER A 326 -0.09 7.17 7.07
CA SER A 326 0.08 6.62 5.73
C SER A 326 -1.27 6.31 5.07
N PRO A 327 -1.35 6.35 3.72
CA PRO A 327 -2.25 5.52 2.91
C PRO A 327 -2.65 4.18 3.54
N LYS A 328 -1.64 3.49 4.10
CA LYS A 328 -1.69 2.21 4.81
C LYS A 328 -2.11 1.00 3.96
N ILE A 329 -3.12 1.11 3.11
CA ILE A 329 -3.75 -0.01 2.39
C ILE A 329 -3.68 0.23 0.88
N TYR A 330 -3.18 -0.77 0.15
CA TYR A 330 -3.32 -0.84 -1.31
C TYR A 330 -4.49 -1.76 -1.67
N ALA A 331 -5.41 -1.31 -2.52
CA ALA A 331 -6.58 -2.08 -2.93
C ALA A 331 -6.92 -1.82 -4.41
N TYR A 332 -7.89 -2.57 -4.95
CA TYR A 332 -8.45 -2.36 -6.28
C TYR A 332 -9.93 -2.01 -6.19
N GLY A 333 -10.35 -0.98 -6.92
CA GLY A 333 -11.73 -0.58 -7.05
C GLY A 333 -12.21 -0.76 -8.49
N ILE A 334 -13.53 -0.85 -8.62
CA ILE A 334 -14.21 -0.98 -9.91
C ILE A 334 -14.90 0.35 -10.20
N LYS A 335 -14.66 0.93 -11.38
CA LYS A 335 -15.38 2.13 -11.84
C LYS A 335 -16.89 1.87 -11.79
N LYS A 336 -17.71 2.92 -11.66
CA LYS A 336 -19.16 2.79 -11.79
C LYS A 336 -19.56 2.01 -13.05
N GLU A 337 -20.12 0.82 -12.82
CA GLU A 337 -20.52 -0.14 -13.84
C GLU A 337 -22.00 -0.46 -13.68
N LYS A 338 -22.73 -0.42 -14.81
CA LYS A 338 -24.17 -0.65 -14.88
C LYS A 338 -24.49 -2.05 -15.38
N ASP A 339 -23.58 -2.66 -16.15
CA ASP A 339 -23.71 -4.06 -16.57
C ASP A 339 -23.36 -4.97 -15.40
N GLU A 340 -24.38 -5.64 -14.85
CA GLU A 340 -24.20 -6.50 -13.67
C GLU A 340 -23.28 -7.69 -13.94
N LYS A 341 -23.29 -8.24 -15.16
CA LYS A 341 -22.43 -9.37 -15.54
C LYS A 341 -20.98 -8.92 -15.64
N LYS A 342 -20.75 -7.74 -16.22
CA LYS A 342 -19.41 -7.15 -16.29
C LYS A 342 -18.87 -6.83 -14.89
N LEU A 343 -19.69 -6.21 -14.03
CA LEU A 343 -19.34 -5.92 -12.64
C LEU A 343 -19.00 -7.18 -11.84
N GLU A 344 -19.71 -8.30 -12.06
CA GLU A 344 -19.37 -9.58 -11.44
C GLU A 344 -18.02 -10.11 -11.93
N MET A 345 -17.76 -10.03 -13.23
CA MET A 345 -16.48 -10.48 -13.79
C MET A 345 -15.30 -9.62 -13.32
N GLU A 346 -15.48 -8.30 -13.23
CA GLU A 346 -14.51 -7.36 -12.66
C GLU A 346 -14.23 -7.68 -11.18
N TYR A 347 -15.28 -7.97 -10.39
CA TYR A 347 -15.12 -8.43 -9.00
C TYR A 347 -14.36 -9.76 -8.93
N LYS A 348 -14.71 -10.75 -9.76
CA LYS A 348 -14.02 -12.05 -9.85
C LYS A 348 -12.53 -11.83 -10.14
N PHE A 349 -12.18 -10.89 -11.00
CA PHE A 349 -10.79 -10.58 -11.34
C PHE A 349 -10.03 -9.95 -10.18
N ILE A 350 -10.55 -8.88 -9.55
CA ILE A 350 -9.84 -8.25 -8.42
C ILE A 350 -9.72 -9.21 -7.24
N LYS A 351 -10.74 -10.04 -6.96
CA LYS A 351 -10.66 -11.09 -5.94
C LYS A 351 -9.56 -12.09 -6.27
N PHE A 352 -9.45 -12.51 -7.52
CA PHE A 352 -8.42 -13.46 -7.96
C PHE A 352 -7.00 -12.92 -7.79
N ILE A 353 -6.78 -11.62 -8.03
CA ILE A 353 -5.50 -10.97 -7.80
C ILE A 353 -5.18 -10.97 -6.29
N THR A 354 -6.11 -10.54 -5.45
CA THR A 354 -5.86 -10.29 -4.02
C THR A 354 -5.90 -11.51 -3.12
N GLU A 355 -6.41 -12.66 -3.58
CA GLU A 355 -6.56 -13.85 -2.74
C GLU A 355 -5.20 -14.45 -2.30
N ASP A 356 -4.16 -14.27 -3.11
CA ASP A 356 -2.84 -14.86 -2.93
C ASP A 356 -1.96 -14.06 -1.96
N GLN A 357 -2.31 -14.15 -0.68
CA GLN A 357 -1.66 -13.38 0.38
C GLN A 357 -0.24 -13.85 0.70
N GLN A 358 0.16 -15.07 0.30
CA GLN A 358 1.56 -15.48 0.40
C GLN A 358 2.42 -14.70 -0.58
N LYS A 359 1.92 -14.53 -1.82
CA LYS A 359 2.63 -13.75 -2.84
C LYS A 359 2.74 -12.28 -2.45
N VAL A 360 1.72 -11.74 -1.78
CA VAL A 360 1.72 -10.36 -1.24
C VAL A 360 2.90 -10.10 -0.30
N ILE A 361 3.31 -11.07 0.52
CA ILE A 361 4.52 -10.97 1.36
C ILE A 361 5.78 -10.85 0.50
N GLU A 362 5.87 -11.61 -0.59
CA GLU A 362 7.01 -11.54 -1.53
C GLU A 362 7.11 -10.19 -2.27
N LEU A 363 6.00 -9.44 -2.34
CA LEU A 363 5.94 -8.08 -2.87
C LEU A 363 6.30 -7.01 -1.82
N GLY A 364 6.60 -7.41 -0.58
CA GLY A 364 7.00 -6.50 0.50
C GLY A 364 5.83 -5.86 1.25
N TYR A 365 4.60 -6.29 0.99
CA TYR A 365 3.44 -5.86 1.74
C TYR A 365 3.19 -6.79 2.93
N VAL A 366 2.58 -6.24 3.97
CA VAL A 366 2.01 -7.04 5.06
C VAL A 366 0.65 -7.59 4.60
N PRO A 367 0.36 -8.89 4.83
CA PRO A 367 -0.91 -9.48 4.45
C PRO A 367 -2.10 -8.79 5.09
N VAL A 368 -3.19 -8.71 4.34
CA VAL A 368 -4.46 -8.16 4.80
C VAL A 368 -5.33 -9.19 5.53
N LYS A 369 -5.07 -10.49 5.32
CA LYS A 369 -5.76 -11.59 6.01
C LYS A 369 -5.04 -11.99 7.31
N LYS A 370 -5.81 -12.43 8.32
CA LYS A 370 -5.34 -12.79 9.66
C LYS A 370 -4.57 -14.11 9.74
N ASP A 371 -4.80 -15.01 8.78
CA ASP A 371 -4.27 -16.38 8.79
C ASP A 371 -2.84 -16.51 8.23
N LYS A 372 -2.25 -15.40 7.76
CA LYS A 372 -0.91 -15.39 7.16
C LYS A 372 0.13 -14.94 8.15
N ILE A 373 1.15 -15.78 8.30
CA ILE A 373 2.26 -15.57 9.23
C ILE A 373 3.44 -14.99 8.45
N ILE A 374 4.06 -13.96 9.00
CA ILE A 374 5.30 -13.37 8.50
C ILE A 374 6.49 -14.02 9.23
N GLU A 375 7.38 -14.66 8.49
CA GLU A 375 8.57 -15.32 9.06
C GLU A 375 9.78 -14.37 9.14
N ASP A 376 9.93 -13.50 8.15
CA ASP A 376 11.06 -12.58 8.01
C ASP A 376 11.04 -11.47 9.07
N ASP A 377 12.11 -11.34 9.85
CA ASP A 377 12.14 -10.44 11.02
C ASP A 377 12.00 -8.96 10.65
N LYS A 378 12.55 -8.53 9.51
CA LYS A 378 12.36 -7.15 9.02
C LYS A 378 10.89 -6.89 8.65
N MET A 379 10.24 -7.87 8.02
CA MET A 379 8.80 -7.79 7.74
C MET A 379 7.93 -7.83 9.01
N LYS A 380 8.34 -8.56 10.06
CA LYS A 380 7.66 -8.51 11.37
C LYS A 380 7.74 -7.12 12.01
N ARG A 381 8.89 -6.45 11.91
CA ARG A 381 9.03 -5.06 12.35
C ARG A 381 8.17 -4.10 11.54
N ILE A 382 8.03 -4.32 10.22
CA ILE A 382 7.09 -3.56 9.39
C ILE A 382 5.64 -3.80 9.84
N GLU A 383 5.27 -5.04 10.16
CA GLU A 383 3.95 -5.36 10.71
C GLU A 383 3.70 -4.68 12.06
N LEU A 384 4.72 -4.62 12.92
CA LEU A 384 4.65 -3.84 14.15
C LEU A 384 4.45 -2.34 13.88
N ALA A 385 5.22 -1.76 12.95
CA ALA A 385 5.09 -0.35 12.54
C ALA A 385 3.69 -0.01 12.02
N ILE A 386 3.04 -0.96 11.35
CA ILE A 386 1.67 -0.82 10.85
C ILE A 386 0.66 -0.65 12.00
N ASN A 387 0.90 -1.22 13.18
CA ASN A 387 0.02 -1.05 14.34
C ASN A 387 0.04 0.39 14.87
N TYR A 388 1.15 1.10 14.71
CA TYR A 388 1.31 2.51 15.09
C TYR A 388 1.04 3.49 13.93
N THR A 389 0.61 2.98 12.78
CA THR A 389 0.29 3.79 11.61
C THR A 389 -1.19 4.15 11.58
N ASN A 390 -1.47 5.44 11.68
CA ASN A 390 -2.80 5.97 11.40
C ASN A 390 -3.07 5.96 9.90
N ILE A 391 -4.29 5.56 9.51
CA ILE A 391 -4.76 5.72 8.14
C ILE A 391 -5.00 7.22 7.92
N ILE A 392 -4.70 7.70 6.72
CA ILE A 392 -5.05 9.08 6.35
C ILE A 392 -6.55 9.35 6.49
N PRO A 393 -6.96 10.58 6.84
CA PRO A 393 -8.36 10.94 6.93
C PRO A 393 -9.17 10.65 5.67
N GLN A 394 -10.29 9.98 5.87
CA GLN A 394 -11.28 9.64 4.84
C GLN A 394 -12.26 10.80 4.58
N PHE A 395 -11.76 12.03 4.48
CA PHE A 395 -12.58 13.18 4.07
C PHE A 395 -11.97 13.88 2.86
N GLY A 396 -12.83 14.49 2.05
CA GLY A 396 -12.40 15.13 0.82
C GLY A 396 -11.43 16.29 1.10
N GLY A 397 -10.32 16.34 0.36
CA GLY A 397 -9.36 17.46 0.43
C GLY A 397 -8.14 17.23 1.31
N TRP A 398 -8.05 16.08 2.01
CA TRP A 398 -6.88 15.71 2.81
C TRP A 398 -5.56 15.86 2.05
N ARG A 399 -5.49 15.38 0.80
CA ARG A 399 -4.29 15.52 -0.06
C ARG A 399 -3.81 16.97 -0.17
N LYS A 400 -4.73 17.92 -0.38
CA LYS A 400 -4.39 19.34 -0.45
C LYS A 400 -3.86 19.85 0.89
N ILE A 401 -4.50 19.46 1.99
CA ILE A 401 -4.06 19.79 3.35
C ILE A 401 -2.64 19.25 3.60
N ASN A 402 -2.38 17.97 3.31
CA ASN A 402 -1.05 17.37 3.44
C ASN A 402 0.00 18.17 2.67
N ASN A 403 -0.28 18.50 1.41
CA ASN A 403 0.65 19.23 0.56
C ASN A 403 0.90 20.66 1.09
N THR A 404 -0.13 21.31 1.65
CA THR A 404 0.01 22.60 2.33
C THR A 404 0.90 22.48 3.58
N VAL A 405 0.71 21.46 4.42
CA VAL A 405 1.56 21.21 5.60
C VAL A 405 3.02 21.02 5.18
N MET A 406 3.29 20.13 4.21
CA MET A 406 4.64 19.88 3.71
C MET A 406 5.29 21.14 3.13
N ALA A 407 4.55 21.89 2.31
CA ALA A 407 5.05 23.12 1.70
C ALA A 407 5.41 24.19 2.74
N LYS A 408 4.57 24.36 3.76
CA LYS A 408 4.79 25.36 4.81
C LYS A 408 5.93 25.01 5.75
N ILE A 409 6.10 23.73 6.08
CA ILE A 409 7.28 23.30 6.85
C ILE A 409 8.55 23.48 6.02
N LYS A 410 8.53 23.10 4.73
CA LYS A 410 9.66 23.30 3.80
C LYS A 410 10.03 24.78 3.66
N GLU A 411 9.05 25.66 3.56
CA GLU A 411 9.24 27.12 3.57
C GLU A 411 9.86 27.59 4.90
N GLY A 412 9.33 27.11 6.03
CA GLY A 412 9.80 27.42 7.37
C GLY A 412 11.26 27.00 7.61
N ILE A 413 11.64 25.81 7.16
CA ILE A 413 13.03 25.32 7.20
C ILE A 413 13.96 26.28 6.44
N LYS A 414 13.60 26.61 5.18
CA LYS A 414 14.42 27.48 4.31
C LYS A 414 14.57 28.89 4.85
N ASN A 415 13.50 29.42 5.44
CA ASN A 415 13.44 30.80 5.93
C ASN A 415 13.78 30.93 7.43
N SER A 416 14.20 29.83 8.09
CA SER A 416 14.51 29.80 9.52
C SER A 416 13.38 30.38 10.40
N LYS A 417 12.12 30.10 10.04
CA LYS A 417 10.96 30.50 10.85
C LYS A 417 10.91 29.64 12.13
N ASN A 418 10.38 30.19 13.21
CA ASN A 418 10.12 29.40 14.41
C ASN A 418 8.90 28.49 14.21
N ALA A 419 8.82 27.42 15.01
CA ALA A 419 7.77 26.42 14.86
C ALA A 419 6.34 26.95 15.08
N PHE A 420 6.17 27.93 15.98
CA PHE A 420 4.87 28.53 16.26
C PHE A 420 4.31 29.26 15.04
N ASP A 421 5.12 30.10 14.39
CA ASP A 421 4.70 30.85 13.20
C ASP A 421 4.34 29.91 12.04
N ILE A 422 5.11 28.83 11.85
CA ILE A 422 4.83 27.81 10.84
C ILE A 422 3.45 27.16 11.09
N ILE A 423 3.17 26.78 12.34
CA ILE A 423 1.88 26.17 12.70
C ILE A 423 0.71 27.14 12.47
N GLU A 424 0.85 28.42 12.83
CA GLU A 424 -0.21 29.41 12.58
C GLU A 424 -0.40 29.66 11.08
N GLU A 425 0.66 29.70 10.28
CA GLU A 425 0.55 29.78 8.81
C GLU A 425 -0.15 28.56 8.20
N ILE A 426 0.18 27.36 8.68
CA ILE A 426 -0.48 26.11 8.25
C ILE A 426 -1.96 26.18 8.60
N LYS A 427 -2.29 26.50 9.86
CA LYS A 427 -3.67 26.58 10.35
C LYS A 427 -4.49 27.59 9.56
N ASN A 428 -3.94 28.77 9.26
CA ASN A 428 -4.61 29.78 8.44
C ASN A 428 -4.85 29.27 7.00
N SER A 429 -3.84 28.66 6.39
CA SER A 429 -3.94 28.11 5.03
C SER A 429 -4.96 26.97 4.94
N VAL A 430 -4.97 26.07 5.92
CA VAL A 430 -5.90 24.94 5.98
C VAL A 430 -7.33 25.42 6.26
N SER A 431 -7.51 26.42 7.13
CA SER A 431 -8.83 26.99 7.42
C SER A 431 -9.48 27.56 6.15
N GLN A 432 -8.71 28.23 5.29
CA GLN A 432 -9.19 28.70 3.99
C GLN A 432 -9.61 27.53 3.09
N LEU A 433 -8.82 26.45 3.02
CA LEU A 433 -9.14 25.27 2.21
C LEU A 433 -10.43 24.54 2.66
N VAL A 434 -10.72 24.57 3.95
CA VAL A 434 -11.90 23.89 4.54
C VAL A 434 -13.16 24.76 4.44
N GLN A 435 -13.05 26.10 4.50
CA GLN A 435 -14.20 27.01 4.37
C GLN A 435 -14.82 27.06 2.96
N TYR A 436 -14.11 26.62 1.92
CA TYR A 436 -14.63 26.54 0.54
C TYR A 436 -15.44 25.26 0.25
N LYS A 437 -15.89 24.54 1.28
CA LYS A 437 -16.73 23.33 1.18
C LYS A 437 -17.87 23.41 2.16
#